data_AF-A0A954L706-F1
#
_entry.id   AF-A0A954L706-F1
#
_cell.length_a   1.000
_cell.length_b   1.000
_cell.length_c   1.000
_cell.angle_alpha   90.00
_cell.angle_beta   90.00
_cell.angle_gamma   90.00
#
_symmetry.space_group_name_H-M   'P 1'
#
loop_
_entity.id
_entity.type
_entity.pdbx_description
1 polymer ?
#
loop_
_entity_poly.entity_id
_entity_poly.type
_entity_poly.pdbx_seq_one_letter_code
_entity_poly.pdbx_strand_id
1 'polypeptide(L)'
;MSAIAIEALCVVVLVGSTPFLVADDSREAESHRRMEYMQDLISQFEVTVSDAPDEVVTFTTTPLLRYSNPVQNSYSDGCVWLWTQDSVPLAATSLSIRGNRKVGIEFTSLSVKPLSVNRQGAATWSPASSGLMHVELDGAPEVHGAAPVRLAQMRKLASEFTVQKVSDPANPTVLRLLTQPIHRYSCPTNGIVDGALFSFSEATDPEALLVLEACEPTPPVPANRTWRYSLVRMSSQPLVMFLRDKEVFHVEKYWGNPRTRHDPYIEEILETYTDNDPRLQDPPIK
;
A
#
# COMPACT_ATOMS: atom_id res chain seq x y z
N MET A 1 -19.80 78.97 -41.60
CA MET A 1 -18.49 78.33 -41.33
C MET A 1 -18.44 78.02 -39.85
N SER A 2 -18.32 76.75 -39.49
CA SER A 2 -17.74 76.20 -38.26
C SER A 2 -18.16 74.73 -38.17
N ALA A 3 -17.25 73.83 -38.57
CA ALA A 3 -17.41 72.39 -38.47
C ALA A 3 -16.83 71.91 -37.13
N ILE A 4 -17.58 71.07 -36.42
CA ILE A 4 -17.23 70.45 -35.15
C ILE A 4 -16.48 69.15 -35.47
N ALA A 5 -15.24 69.02 -34.98
CA ALA A 5 -14.45 67.79 -35.04
C ALA A 5 -14.75 66.94 -33.79
N ILE A 6 -15.15 65.69 -34.01
CA ILE A 6 -15.32 64.66 -32.98
C ILE A 6 -14.06 63.80 -32.99
N GLU A 7 -13.24 63.91 -31.95
CA GLU A 7 -12.10 63.01 -31.74
C GLU A 7 -12.59 61.71 -31.09
N ALA A 8 -12.38 60.60 -31.80
CA ALA A 8 -12.64 59.25 -31.30
C ALA A 8 -11.45 58.76 -30.46
N LEU A 9 -11.68 58.54 -29.16
CA LEU A 9 -10.71 57.95 -28.25
C LEU A 9 -10.72 56.42 -28.41
N CYS A 10 -9.70 55.86 -29.08
CA CYS A 10 -9.45 54.42 -29.12
C CYS A 10 -8.88 53.94 -27.77
N VAL A 11 -9.69 53.22 -26.99
CA VAL A 11 -9.22 52.47 -25.83
C VAL A 11 -8.59 51.16 -26.31
N VAL A 12 -7.26 51.06 -26.21
CA VAL A 12 -6.53 49.79 -26.41
C VAL A 12 -6.63 48.99 -25.12
N VAL A 13 -7.44 47.93 -25.11
CA VAL A 13 -7.44 46.93 -24.05
C VAL A 13 -6.27 45.97 -24.29
N LEU A 14 -5.19 46.13 -23.53
CA LEU A 14 -4.12 45.13 -23.44
C LEU A 14 -4.63 43.92 -22.65
N VAL A 15 -4.99 42.86 -23.37
CA VAL A 15 -5.25 41.55 -22.76
C VAL A 15 -3.91 40.98 -22.30
N GLY A 16 -3.65 41.08 -21.00
CA GLY A 16 -2.51 40.42 -20.37
C GLY A 16 -2.71 38.91 -20.39
N SER A 17 -1.90 38.21 -21.18
CA SER A 17 -1.83 36.75 -21.20
C SER A 17 -1.30 36.24 -19.86
N THR A 18 -2.17 35.70 -19.01
CA THR A 18 -1.77 34.97 -17.80
C THR A 18 -1.16 33.61 -18.18
N PRO A 19 0.06 33.29 -17.75
CA PRO A 19 0.66 31.97 -17.95
C PRO A 19 0.12 31.02 -16.87
N PHE A 20 -1.04 30.40 -17.11
CA PHE A 20 -1.61 29.44 -16.15
C PHE A 20 -1.73 28.00 -16.70
N LEU A 21 -1.50 27.78 -18.01
CA LEU A 21 -1.73 26.48 -18.65
C LEU A 21 -0.52 25.54 -18.75
N VAL A 22 0.72 26.01 -18.52
CA VAL A 22 1.94 25.19 -18.78
C VAL A 22 2.34 24.33 -17.57
N ALA A 23 1.94 24.71 -16.35
CA ALA A 23 2.38 24.02 -15.13
C ALA A 23 1.64 22.69 -14.88
N ASP A 24 0.46 22.49 -15.46
CA ASP A 24 -0.36 21.30 -15.20
C ASP A 24 0.11 20.10 -16.04
N ASP A 25 0.27 20.31 -17.35
CA ASP A 25 0.75 19.28 -18.30
C ASP A 25 2.11 18.68 -17.88
N SER A 26 3.00 19.51 -17.32
CA SER A 26 4.33 19.05 -16.88
C SER A 26 4.28 18.11 -15.66
N ARG A 27 3.37 18.37 -14.71
CA ARG A 27 3.22 17.55 -13.49
C ARG A 27 2.50 16.24 -13.80
N GLU A 28 1.49 16.27 -14.67
CA GLU A 28 0.82 15.07 -15.13
C GLU A 28 1.76 14.16 -15.93
N ALA A 29 2.57 14.73 -16.84
CA ALA A 29 3.58 13.97 -17.58
C ALA A 29 4.64 13.34 -16.65
N GLU A 30 5.11 14.09 -15.65
CA GLU A 30 6.05 13.55 -14.65
C GLU A 30 5.42 12.43 -13.81
N SER A 31 4.18 12.63 -13.37
CA SER A 31 3.40 11.61 -12.65
C SER A 31 3.22 10.33 -13.48
N HIS A 32 2.98 10.46 -14.78
CA HIS A 32 2.85 9.31 -15.69
C HIS A 32 4.17 8.54 -15.80
N ARG A 33 5.29 9.25 -16.06
CA ARG A 33 6.63 8.65 -16.15
C ARG A 33 7.05 7.92 -14.88
N ARG A 34 6.79 8.50 -13.71
CA ARG A 34 7.09 7.84 -12.43
C ARG A 34 6.27 6.55 -12.26
N MET A 35 5.02 6.54 -12.70
CA MET A 35 4.18 5.35 -12.66
C MET A 35 4.71 4.25 -13.60
N GLU A 36 5.07 4.58 -14.85
CA GLU A 36 5.69 3.64 -15.80
C GLU A 36 7.00 3.06 -15.25
N TYR A 37 7.86 3.92 -14.72
CA TYR A 37 9.11 3.51 -14.07
C TYR A 37 8.87 2.52 -12.94
N MET A 38 7.90 2.81 -12.05
CA MET A 38 7.58 1.95 -10.93
C MET A 38 6.96 0.62 -11.39
N GLN A 39 6.13 0.62 -12.44
CA GLN A 39 5.58 -0.59 -13.04
C GLN A 39 6.65 -1.49 -13.65
N ASP A 40 7.60 -0.92 -14.41
CA ASP A 40 8.74 -1.67 -14.92
C ASP A 40 9.55 -2.26 -13.75
N LEU A 41 9.90 -1.44 -12.76
CA LEU A 41 10.75 -1.87 -11.67
C LEU A 41 10.10 -2.99 -10.82
N ILE A 42 8.82 -2.88 -10.50
CA ILE A 42 8.12 -3.91 -9.71
C ILE A 42 7.93 -5.22 -10.49
N SER A 43 7.83 -5.15 -11.83
CA SER A 43 7.71 -6.34 -12.69
C SER A 43 8.96 -7.22 -12.71
N GLN A 44 10.09 -6.69 -12.22
CA GLN A 44 11.36 -7.43 -12.10
C GLN A 44 11.36 -8.41 -10.92
N PHE A 45 10.34 -8.37 -10.05
CA PHE A 45 10.22 -9.19 -8.86
C PHE A 45 9.27 -10.38 -9.08
N GLU A 46 9.72 -11.54 -8.66
CA GLU A 46 8.97 -12.79 -8.67
C GLU A 46 8.81 -13.28 -7.23
N VAL A 47 7.60 -13.68 -6.87
CA VAL A 47 7.30 -14.26 -5.55
C VAL A 47 6.82 -15.69 -5.77
N THR A 48 7.40 -16.63 -5.03
CA THR A 48 6.99 -18.04 -5.01
C THR A 48 6.76 -18.50 -3.57
N VAL A 49 5.95 -19.55 -3.43
CA VAL A 49 5.79 -20.27 -2.16
C VAL A 49 6.94 -21.29 -2.05
N SER A 50 7.77 -21.19 -1.01
CA SER A 50 9.04 -21.92 -0.97
C SER A 50 8.89 -23.43 -0.86
N ASP A 51 7.86 -23.90 -0.15
CA ASP A 51 7.56 -25.33 0.04
C ASP A 51 6.65 -25.91 -1.06
N ALA A 52 6.18 -25.05 -1.97
CA ALA A 52 5.34 -25.43 -3.10
C ALA A 52 5.63 -24.52 -4.32
N PRO A 53 6.84 -24.57 -4.90
CA PRO A 53 7.28 -23.63 -5.94
C PRO A 53 6.47 -23.72 -7.24
N ASP A 54 5.75 -24.82 -7.46
CA ASP A 54 4.87 -25.02 -8.61
C ASP A 54 3.47 -24.37 -8.42
N GLU A 55 3.15 -23.89 -7.21
CA GLU A 55 1.90 -23.16 -6.96
C GLU A 55 1.91 -21.80 -7.68
N VAL A 56 0.84 -21.53 -8.43
CA VAL A 56 0.73 -20.30 -9.23
C VAL A 56 0.51 -19.09 -8.33
N VAL A 57 1.47 -18.18 -8.32
CA VAL A 57 1.39 -16.87 -7.68
C VAL A 57 1.09 -15.81 -8.73
N THR A 58 0.03 -15.03 -8.51
CA THR A 58 -0.42 -13.96 -9.40
C THR A 58 -0.04 -12.60 -8.85
N PHE A 59 0.70 -11.82 -9.63
CA PHE A 59 1.00 -10.42 -9.35
C PHE A 59 -0.16 -9.52 -9.80
N THR A 60 -0.59 -8.58 -8.96
CA THR A 60 -1.56 -7.55 -9.35
C THR A 60 -0.86 -6.54 -10.27
N THR A 61 -1.15 -6.51 -11.56
CA THR A 61 -0.45 -5.60 -12.50
C THR A 61 -0.83 -4.13 -12.32
N THR A 62 -2.00 -3.85 -11.75
CA THR A 62 -2.44 -2.50 -11.38
C THR A 62 -2.20 -2.27 -9.89
N PRO A 63 -1.61 -1.12 -9.49
CA PRO A 63 -1.43 -0.82 -8.07
C PRO A 63 -2.78 -0.71 -7.35
N LEU A 64 -2.85 -1.23 -6.13
CA LEU A 64 -4.03 -1.15 -5.28
C LEU A 64 -4.18 0.21 -4.61
N LEU A 65 -3.05 0.87 -4.36
CA LEU A 65 -2.97 2.22 -3.85
C LEU A 65 -1.86 2.96 -4.58
N ARG A 66 -2.11 4.24 -4.86
CA ARG A 66 -1.07 5.22 -5.19
C ARG A 66 -1.09 6.30 -4.13
N TYR A 67 0.09 6.70 -3.68
CA TYR A 67 0.24 7.60 -2.54
C TYR A 67 1.37 8.60 -2.76
N SER A 68 1.30 9.67 -1.98
CA SER A 68 2.40 10.61 -1.77
C SER A 68 2.38 11.01 -0.30
N ASN A 69 3.55 11.34 0.23
CA ASN A 69 3.67 11.82 1.60
C ASN A 69 4.40 13.16 1.61
N PRO A 70 3.64 14.28 1.68
CA PRO A 70 4.24 15.60 1.74
C PRO A 70 4.90 15.87 3.10
N VAL A 71 4.65 15.04 4.13
CA VAL A 71 5.28 15.20 5.44
C VAL A 71 6.79 15.09 5.28
N GLN A 72 7.48 16.20 5.53
CA GLN A 72 8.93 16.35 5.38
C GLN A 72 9.47 16.00 3.98
N ASN A 73 8.63 16.10 2.93
CA ASN A 73 8.98 15.67 1.57
C ASN A 73 9.48 14.21 1.51
N SER A 74 8.90 13.33 2.34
CA SER A 74 9.39 11.96 2.51
C SER A 74 9.21 11.14 1.23
N TYR A 75 8.05 11.25 0.56
CA TYR A 75 7.72 10.48 -0.64
C TYR A 75 7.07 11.36 -1.71
N SER A 76 7.72 11.40 -2.87
CA SER A 76 7.26 12.17 -4.03
C SER A 76 6.25 11.41 -4.88
N ASP A 77 6.29 10.07 -4.85
CA ASP A 77 5.32 9.17 -5.47
C ASP A 77 5.53 7.76 -4.88
N GLY A 78 4.49 6.95 -4.82
CA GLY A 78 4.60 5.59 -4.35
C GLY A 78 3.33 4.79 -4.62
N CYS A 79 3.48 3.48 -4.66
CA CYS A 79 2.39 2.57 -5.01
C CYS A 79 2.47 1.29 -4.18
N VAL A 80 1.32 0.64 -3.99
CA VAL A 80 1.19 -0.66 -3.33
C VAL A 80 0.69 -1.71 -4.30
N TRP A 81 1.31 -2.88 -4.30
CA TRP A 81 0.92 -4.06 -5.05
C TRP A 81 0.83 -5.30 -4.17
N LEU A 82 0.17 -6.34 -4.68
CA LEU A 82 0.09 -7.66 -4.05
C LEU A 82 0.58 -8.77 -4.98
N TRP A 83 1.11 -9.81 -4.34
CA TRP A 83 1.18 -11.16 -4.89
C TRP A 83 0.13 -12.00 -4.20
N THR A 84 -0.62 -12.77 -4.98
CA THR A 84 -1.77 -13.53 -4.50
C THR A 84 -1.72 -14.97 -4.98
N GLN A 85 -2.33 -15.87 -4.22
CA GLN A 85 -2.64 -17.23 -4.65
C GLN A 85 -4.14 -17.42 -4.50
N ASP A 86 -4.82 -17.73 -5.60
CA ASP A 86 -6.29 -17.83 -5.63
C ASP A 86 -6.98 -16.61 -5.00
N SER A 87 -6.47 -15.41 -5.29
CA SER A 87 -6.88 -14.12 -4.70
C SER A 87 -6.49 -13.89 -3.23
N VAL A 88 -5.99 -14.89 -2.50
CA VAL A 88 -5.48 -14.72 -1.14
C VAL A 88 -4.15 -13.98 -1.19
N PRO A 89 -3.98 -12.86 -0.46
CA PRO A 89 -2.71 -12.14 -0.45
C PRO A 89 -1.60 -12.96 0.21
N LEU A 90 -0.47 -13.10 -0.47
CA LEU A 90 0.74 -13.75 0.04
C LEU A 90 1.78 -12.71 0.49
N ALA A 91 1.94 -11.64 -0.29
CA ALA A 91 2.85 -10.55 0.04
C ALA A 91 2.25 -9.22 -0.41
N ALA A 92 2.52 -8.18 0.37
CA ALA A 92 2.30 -6.80 -0.04
C ALA A 92 3.63 -6.08 -0.20
N THR A 93 3.68 -5.19 -1.18
CA THR A 93 4.86 -4.38 -1.44
C THR A 93 4.50 -2.94 -1.64
N SER A 94 5.24 -2.06 -1.01
CA SER A 94 5.25 -0.64 -1.33
C SER A 94 6.54 -0.32 -2.10
N LEU A 95 6.43 0.42 -3.20
CA LEU A 95 7.56 0.99 -3.92
C LEU A 95 7.39 2.50 -3.92
N SER A 96 8.41 3.24 -3.53
CA SER A 96 8.32 4.71 -3.43
C SER A 96 9.55 5.41 -3.99
N ILE A 97 9.31 6.51 -4.69
CA ILE A 97 10.32 7.49 -5.06
C ILE A 97 10.33 8.56 -3.96
N ARG A 98 11.39 8.58 -3.15
CA ARG A 98 11.53 9.50 -2.01
C ARG A 98 11.84 10.92 -2.48
N GLY A 99 11.67 11.92 -1.61
CA GLY A 99 11.99 13.31 -1.96
C GLY A 99 13.45 13.56 -2.34
N ASN A 100 14.37 12.69 -1.88
CA ASN A 100 15.78 12.67 -2.30
C ASN A 100 16.04 11.80 -3.54
N ARG A 101 14.99 11.40 -4.26
CA ARG A 101 14.99 10.56 -5.46
C ARG A 101 15.45 9.11 -5.24
N LYS A 102 15.79 8.69 -4.02
CA LYS A 102 16.04 7.27 -3.74
C LYS A 102 14.75 6.48 -3.91
N VAL A 103 14.88 5.29 -4.48
CA VAL A 103 13.77 4.37 -4.66
C VAL A 103 13.82 3.32 -3.58
N GLY A 104 12.85 3.41 -2.67
CA GLY A 104 12.67 2.44 -1.60
C GLY A 104 11.68 1.37 -2.01
N ILE A 105 11.93 0.14 -1.61
CA ILE A 105 10.97 -0.96 -1.68
C ILE A 105 10.78 -1.55 -0.30
N GLU A 106 9.55 -1.87 0.04
CA GLU A 106 9.20 -2.59 1.26
C GLU A 106 8.40 -3.80 0.91
N PHE A 107 8.77 -4.96 1.45
CA PHE A 107 7.97 -6.16 1.36
C PHE A 107 7.46 -6.52 2.75
N THR A 108 6.21 -6.98 2.84
CA THR A 108 5.70 -7.66 4.02
C THR A 108 4.99 -8.96 3.66
N SER A 109 5.26 -9.99 4.45
CA SER A 109 4.64 -11.31 4.29
C SER A 109 3.22 -11.29 4.86
N LEU A 110 2.27 -11.65 4.01
CA LEU A 110 0.88 -11.94 4.33
C LEU A 110 0.60 -13.45 4.22
N SER A 111 1.63 -14.28 4.10
CA SER A 111 1.51 -15.73 3.93
C SER A 111 1.83 -16.44 5.24
N VAL A 112 1.14 -17.54 5.53
CA VAL A 112 1.56 -18.48 6.58
C VAL A 112 2.66 -19.44 6.13
N LYS A 113 2.79 -19.64 4.82
CA LYS A 113 3.84 -20.44 4.21
C LYS A 113 5.09 -19.58 3.95
N PRO A 114 6.31 -20.13 4.03
CA PRO A 114 7.52 -19.41 3.67
C PRO A 114 7.50 -18.95 2.21
N LEU A 115 8.00 -17.75 1.94
CA LEU A 115 8.07 -17.20 0.58
C LEU A 115 9.51 -17.09 0.11
N SER A 116 9.69 -17.08 -1.21
CA SER A 116 10.94 -16.70 -1.85
C SER A 116 10.66 -15.59 -2.84
N VAL A 117 11.43 -14.52 -2.74
CA VAL A 117 11.31 -13.34 -3.60
C VAL A 117 12.62 -13.11 -4.31
N ASN A 118 12.57 -13.20 -5.63
CA ASN A 118 13.70 -13.00 -6.50
C ASN A 118 13.52 -11.73 -7.30
N ARG A 119 14.61 -11.01 -7.55
CA ARG A 119 14.65 -9.94 -8.54
C ARG A 119 15.59 -10.36 -9.64
N GLN A 120 15.08 -10.52 -10.86
CA GLN A 120 15.87 -10.95 -12.02
C GLN A 120 16.71 -12.22 -11.74
N GLY A 121 16.11 -13.19 -11.06
CA GLY A 121 16.75 -14.46 -10.69
C GLY A 121 17.70 -14.42 -9.48
N ALA A 122 17.96 -13.26 -8.88
CA ALA A 122 18.74 -13.13 -7.65
C ALA A 122 17.83 -13.09 -6.41
N ALA A 123 18.16 -13.86 -5.38
CA ALA A 123 17.39 -13.89 -4.13
C ALA A 123 17.46 -12.53 -3.41
N THR A 124 16.29 -11.96 -3.08
CA THR A 124 16.15 -10.66 -2.41
C THR A 124 15.51 -10.78 -1.02
N TRP A 125 14.50 -11.62 -0.86
CA TRP A 125 13.80 -11.76 0.42
C TRP A 125 13.21 -13.16 0.52
N SER A 126 13.28 -13.76 1.70
CA SER A 126 12.88 -15.15 1.91
C SER A 126 12.29 -15.35 3.31
N PRO A 127 11.13 -14.74 3.61
CA PRO A 127 10.54 -14.76 4.94
C PRO A 127 10.25 -16.21 5.34
N ALA A 128 10.85 -16.64 6.45
CA ALA A 128 10.72 -18.02 6.95
C ALA A 128 9.42 -18.24 7.75
N SER A 129 8.80 -17.16 8.22
CA SER A 129 7.58 -17.18 9.00
C SER A 129 6.57 -16.15 8.50
N SER A 130 5.31 -16.35 8.90
CA SER A 130 4.26 -15.38 8.67
C SER A 130 4.50 -14.07 9.40
N GLY A 131 4.14 -12.95 8.78
CA GLY A 131 3.85 -11.71 9.50
C GLY A 131 2.47 -11.75 10.19
N LEU A 132 1.61 -12.71 9.84
CA LEU A 132 0.23 -12.81 10.32
C LEU A 132 0.15 -13.43 11.71
N MET A 133 -0.70 -12.84 12.56
CA MET A 133 -0.96 -13.34 13.91
C MET A 133 -2.22 -14.20 14.03
N HIS A 134 -3.10 -14.22 13.03
CA HIS A 134 -4.29 -15.09 12.95
C HIS A 134 -5.07 -15.21 14.27
N VAL A 135 -5.48 -14.07 14.81
CA VAL A 135 -6.13 -13.97 16.12
C VAL A 135 -7.65 -13.93 15.95
N GLU A 136 -8.39 -14.75 16.71
CA GLU A 136 -9.84 -14.66 16.76
C GLU A 136 -10.27 -13.29 17.33
N LEU A 137 -11.28 -12.67 16.71
CA LEU A 137 -11.74 -11.35 17.11
C LEU A 137 -12.84 -11.46 18.16
N ASP A 138 -12.44 -11.41 19.44
CA ASP A 138 -13.36 -11.49 20.57
C ASP A 138 -14.45 -10.40 20.53
N GLY A 139 -15.68 -10.79 20.83
CA GLY A 139 -16.83 -9.86 20.84
C GLY A 139 -17.25 -9.35 19.46
N ALA A 140 -16.75 -9.95 18.37
CA ALA A 140 -17.24 -9.66 17.03
C ALA A 140 -18.70 -10.12 16.84
N PRO A 141 -19.48 -9.46 15.97
CA PRO A 141 -20.82 -9.93 15.62
C PRO A 141 -20.73 -11.26 14.85
N GLU A 142 -21.81 -12.05 14.89
CA GLU A 142 -21.93 -13.24 14.05
C GLU A 142 -21.71 -12.89 12.57
N VAL A 143 -20.90 -13.69 11.88
CA VAL A 143 -20.60 -13.49 10.45
C VAL A 143 -21.89 -13.63 9.65
N HIS A 144 -22.28 -12.56 8.96
CA HIS A 144 -23.53 -12.55 8.22
C HIS A 144 -23.45 -13.38 6.91
N GLY A 145 -24.55 -14.00 6.50
CA GLY A 145 -24.62 -14.82 5.27
C GLY A 145 -24.45 -14.02 3.97
N ALA A 146 -24.87 -12.75 3.95
CA ALA A 146 -24.79 -11.87 2.78
C ALA A 146 -23.48 -11.05 2.70
N ALA A 147 -22.80 -11.09 1.55
CA ALA A 147 -21.52 -10.41 1.34
C ALA A 147 -21.53 -8.88 1.53
N PRO A 148 -22.58 -8.12 1.15
CA PRO A 148 -22.62 -6.68 1.43
C PRO A 148 -22.67 -6.37 2.93
N VAL A 149 -23.37 -7.19 3.72
CA VAL A 149 -23.46 -7.03 5.17
C VAL A 149 -22.14 -7.38 5.83
N ARG A 150 -21.45 -8.43 5.37
CA ARG A 150 -20.08 -8.75 5.84
C ARG A 150 -19.10 -7.62 5.60
N LEU A 151 -19.18 -6.92 4.46
CA LEU A 151 -18.35 -5.74 4.23
C LEU A 151 -18.65 -4.61 5.23
N ALA A 152 -19.93 -4.38 5.54
CA ALA A 152 -20.29 -3.42 6.58
C ALA A 152 -19.77 -3.84 7.97
N GLN A 153 -19.82 -5.14 8.30
CA GLN A 153 -19.23 -5.71 9.51
C GLN A 153 -17.71 -5.50 9.53
N MET A 154 -16.99 -5.85 8.47
CA MET A 154 -15.54 -5.65 8.36
C MET A 154 -15.13 -4.20 8.57
N ARG A 155 -15.83 -3.23 7.95
CA ARG A 155 -15.54 -1.80 8.15
C ARG A 155 -15.74 -1.36 9.60
N LYS A 156 -16.80 -1.84 10.25
CA LYS A 156 -17.05 -1.57 11.67
C LYS A 156 -15.94 -2.17 12.53
N LEU A 157 -15.60 -3.44 12.31
CA LEU A 157 -14.55 -4.13 13.07
C LEU A 157 -13.18 -3.46 12.86
N ALA A 158 -12.83 -3.08 11.64
CA ALA A 158 -11.60 -2.35 11.34
C ALA A 158 -11.52 -1.00 12.09
N SER A 159 -12.65 -0.32 12.27
CA SER A 159 -12.70 0.95 13.01
C SER A 159 -12.47 0.82 14.53
N GLU A 160 -12.49 -0.41 15.06
CA GLU A 160 -12.17 -0.68 16.46
C GLU A 160 -10.66 -0.75 16.72
N PHE A 161 -9.86 -0.74 15.64
CA PHE A 161 -8.41 -0.69 15.71
C PHE A 161 -7.89 0.75 15.64
N THR A 162 -6.87 1.04 16.44
CA THR A 162 -6.09 2.27 16.35
C THR A 162 -4.63 1.91 16.13
N VAL A 163 -3.97 2.56 15.17
CA VAL A 163 -2.54 2.38 14.93
C VAL A 163 -1.81 3.69 15.18
N GLN A 164 -0.73 3.61 15.95
CA GLN A 164 0.13 4.73 16.28
C GLN A 164 1.53 4.50 15.72
N LYS A 165 2.08 5.53 15.08
CA LYS A 165 3.48 5.61 14.69
C LYS A 165 4.24 6.37 15.77
N VAL A 166 5.20 5.72 16.41
CA VAL A 166 5.82 6.19 17.67
C VAL A 166 7.24 6.70 17.43
N SER A 167 7.41 7.64 16.50
CA SER A 167 8.73 8.24 16.23
C SER A 167 9.22 9.10 17.41
N ASP A 168 8.30 9.72 18.14
CA ASP A 168 8.52 10.40 19.42
C ASP A 168 7.52 9.84 20.44
N PRO A 169 7.96 9.15 21.51
CA PRO A 169 7.05 8.62 22.54
C PRO A 169 6.18 9.67 23.22
N ALA A 170 6.60 10.94 23.25
CA ALA A 170 5.80 12.02 23.82
C ALA A 170 4.65 12.46 22.90
N ASN A 171 4.76 12.22 21.60
CA ASN A 171 3.82 12.69 20.57
C ASN A 171 3.63 11.63 19.47
N PRO A 172 2.97 10.49 19.76
CA PRO A 172 2.70 9.48 18.75
C PRO A 172 1.74 10.00 17.69
N THR A 173 2.01 9.69 16.41
CA THR A 173 1.10 10.01 15.31
C THR A 173 0.06 8.91 15.17
N VAL A 174 -1.22 9.24 15.35
CA VAL A 174 -2.33 8.32 15.07
C VAL A 174 -2.56 8.24 13.56
N LEU A 175 -2.53 7.03 13.01
CA LEU A 175 -2.72 6.78 11.58
C LEU A 175 -4.20 6.75 11.20
N ARG A 176 -4.48 7.18 9.97
CA ARG A 176 -5.84 7.19 9.42
C ARG A 176 -6.18 5.84 8.80
N LEU A 177 -7.27 5.21 9.23
CA LEU A 177 -7.84 4.05 8.56
C LEU A 177 -8.41 4.44 7.19
N LEU A 178 -8.02 3.73 6.13
CA LEU A 178 -8.74 3.71 4.86
C LEU A 178 -9.94 2.77 5.02
N THR A 179 -11.15 3.33 5.15
CA THR A 179 -12.38 2.55 5.42
C THR A 179 -12.83 1.68 4.25
N GLN A 180 -12.27 1.89 3.05
CA GLN A 180 -12.41 0.97 1.94
C GLN A 180 -11.25 -0.01 1.98
N PRO A 181 -11.49 -1.33 1.96
CA PRO A 181 -10.41 -2.28 1.86
C PRO A 181 -9.69 -2.08 0.52
N ILE A 182 -8.38 -2.20 0.54
CA ILE A 182 -7.51 -2.07 -0.64
C ILE A 182 -7.52 -3.35 -1.47
N HIS A 183 -7.90 -4.47 -0.85
CA HIS A 183 -8.10 -5.76 -1.49
C HIS A 183 -9.22 -6.54 -0.78
N ARG A 184 -10.00 -7.30 -1.54
CA ARG A 184 -11.05 -8.19 -1.00
C ARG A 184 -10.99 -9.51 -1.73
N TYR A 185 -11.12 -10.60 -0.99
CA TYR A 185 -10.95 -11.96 -1.51
C TYR A 185 -11.87 -12.95 -0.79
N SER A 186 -11.92 -14.17 -1.30
CA SER A 186 -12.47 -15.32 -0.61
C SER A 186 -11.68 -16.56 -1.03
N CYS A 187 -11.58 -17.55 -0.15
CA CYS A 187 -10.90 -18.80 -0.43
C CYS A 187 -11.61 -19.92 0.33
N PRO A 188 -12.73 -20.44 -0.20
CA PRO A 188 -13.51 -21.47 0.47
C PRO A 188 -12.72 -22.74 0.77
N THR A 189 -11.74 -23.08 -0.07
CA THR A 189 -10.83 -24.23 0.13
C THR A 189 -9.97 -24.10 1.38
N ASN A 190 -9.64 -22.86 1.78
CA ASN A 190 -8.93 -22.55 3.03
C ASN A 190 -9.88 -22.11 4.16
N GLY A 191 -11.19 -22.30 3.98
CA GLY A 191 -12.20 -21.91 4.96
C GLY A 191 -12.42 -20.40 5.06
N ILE A 192 -11.94 -19.59 4.12
CA ILE A 192 -12.13 -18.13 4.12
C ILE A 192 -13.36 -17.79 3.29
N VAL A 193 -14.43 -17.37 3.96
CA VAL A 193 -15.71 -17.01 3.35
C VAL A 193 -15.65 -15.61 2.71
N ASP A 194 -14.94 -14.70 3.37
CA ASP A 194 -14.79 -13.31 2.95
C ASP A 194 -13.59 -12.71 3.69
N GLY A 195 -12.60 -12.21 2.95
CA GLY A 195 -11.39 -11.60 3.48
C GLY A 195 -11.20 -10.21 2.91
N ALA A 196 -10.62 -9.31 3.69
CA ALA A 196 -10.32 -7.96 3.26
C ALA A 196 -9.03 -7.44 3.89
N LEU A 197 -8.29 -6.64 3.11
CA LEU A 197 -7.09 -5.95 3.53
C LEU A 197 -7.39 -4.46 3.71
N PHE A 198 -7.22 -3.94 4.91
CA PHE A 198 -7.37 -2.53 5.24
C PHE A 198 -6.01 -1.89 5.46
N SER A 199 -5.89 -0.59 5.19
CA SER A 199 -4.65 0.17 5.35
C SER A 199 -4.83 1.24 6.42
N PHE A 200 -3.82 1.39 7.27
CA PHE A 200 -3.64 2.55 8.14
C PHE A 200 -2.52 3.41 7.57
N SER A 201 -2.82 4.68 7.32
CA SER A 201 -1.96 5.56 6.53
C SER A 201 -1.64 6.87 7.24
N GLU A 202 -0.43 7.38 7.05
CA GLU A 202 -0.10 8.77 7.28
C GLU A 202 -0.34 9.54 5.98
N ALA A 203 -1.23 10.54 6.00
CA ALA A 203 -1.78 11.11 4.77
C ALA A 203 -2.35 10.02 3.85
N THR A 204 -1.66 9.70 2.74
CA THR A 204 -2.02 8.59 1.83
C THR A 204 -1.04 7.42 1.86
N ASP A 205 0.08 7.58 2.56
CA ASP A 205 1.17 6.62 2.66
C ASP A 205 0.81 5.51 3.66
N PRO A 206 0.69 4.25 3.20
CA PRO A 206 0.24 3.16 4.02
C PRO A 206 1.38 2.61 4.88
N GLU A 207 1.20 2.62 6.20
CA GLU A 207 2.25 2.29 7.17
C GLU A 207 1.98 0.95 7.89
N ALA A 208 0.73 0.50 7.89
CA ALA A 208 0.32 -0.78 8.45
C ALA A 208 -0.88 -1.34 7.70
N LEU A 209 -1.00 -2.67 7.72
CA LEU A 209 -2.11 -3.39 7.13
C LEU A 209 -2.84 -4.24 8.17
N LEU A 210 -4.16 -4.29 8.04
CA LEU A 210 -5.05 -5.16 8.78
C LEU A 210 -5.70 -6.15 7.82
N VAL A 211 -5.44 -7.43 8.02
CA VAL A 211 -6.16 -8.53 7.37
C VAL A 211 -7.35 -8.88 8.26
N LEU A 212 -8.57 -8.82 7.72
CA LEU A 212 -9.79 -9.27 8.39
C LEU A 212 -10.46 -10.37 7.58
N GLU A 213 -10.76 -11.48 8.22
CA GLU A 213 -11.31 -12.67 7.56
C GLU A 213 -12.52 -13.20 8.32
N ALA A 214 -13.59 -13.46 7.58
CA ALA A 214 -14.68 -14.32 8.01
C ALA A 214 -14.30 -15.76 7.65
N CYS A 215 -14.12 -16.60 8.66
CA CYS A 215 -13.70 -17.98 8.51
C CYS A 215 -14.86 -18.94 8.79
N GLU A 216 -14.88 -20.07 8.08
CA GLU A 216 -15.69 -21.23 8.47
C GLU A 216 -15.23 -21.75 9.84
N PRO A 217 -16.13 -22.40 10.60
CA PRO A 217 -15.80 -22.94 11.92
C PRO A 217 -14.59 -23.87 11.83
N THR A 218 -13.60 -23.66 12.71
CA THR A 218 -12.50 -24.61 12.88
C THR A 218 -12.84 -25.53 14.06
N PRO A 219 -12.89 -26.87 13.87
CA PRO A 219 -13.13 -27.79 14.97
C PRO A 219 -12.09 -27.58 16.10
N PRO A 220 -12.47 -27.64 17.39
CA PRO A 220 -13.77 -28.06 17.94
C PRO A 220 -14.75 -26.92 18.24
N VAL A 221 -14.49 -25.69 17.76
CA VAL A 221 -15.34 -24.51 18.03
C VAL A 221 -16.73 -24.72 17.41
N PRO A 222 -17.84 -24.32 18.07
CA PRO A 222 -19.20 -24.53 17.56
C PRO A 222 -19.42 -24.01 16.13
N ALA A 223 -20.46 -24.54 15.49
CA ALA A 223 -20.77 -24.46 14.05
C ALA A 223 -20.97 -23.06 13.42
N ASN A 224 -20.61 -21.97 14.11
CA ASN A 224 -20.77 -20.61 13.61
C ASN A 224 -19.43 -20.09 13.09
N ARG A 225 -19.50 -19.43 11.93
CA ARG A 225 -18.37 -18.70 11.34
C ARG A 225 -17.85 -17.65 12.31
N THR A 226 -16.53 -17.48 12.34
CA THR A 226 -15.85 -16.53 13.22
C THR A 226 -15.13 -15.45 12.42
N TRP A 227 -14.88 -14.32 13.08
CA TRP A 227 -14.00 -13.28 12.55
C TRP A 227 -12.59 -13.50 13.09
N ARG A 228 -11.60 -13.39 12.21
CA ARG A 228 -10.18 -13.43 12.53
C ARG A 228 -9.50 -12.17 12.01
N TYR A 229 -8.44 -11.74 12.67
CA TYR A 229 -7.61 -10.66 12.20
C TYR A 229 -6.11 -10.98 12.26
N SER A 230 -5.36 -10.26 11.44
CA SER A 230 -3.90 -10.17 11.53
C SER A 230 -3.46 -8.75 11.28
N LEU A 231 -2.37 -8.36 11.92
CA LEU A 231 -1.76 -7.04 11.80
C LEU A 231 -0.33 -7.21 11.30
N VAL A 232 0.05 -6.40 10.31
CA VAL A 232 1.41 -6.37 9.78
C VAL A 232 1.87 -4.93 9.59
N ARG A 233 3.18 -4.73 9.68
CA ARG A 233 3.81 -3.45 9.36
C ARG A 233 3.97 -3.28 7.85
N MET A 234 3.96 -2.04 7.38
CA MET A 234 4.38 -1.66 6.03
C MET A 234 5.14 -0.32 6.12
N SER A 235 6.06 -0.27 7.08
CA SER A 235 6.83 0.92 7.44
C SER A 235 8.03 0.52 8.27
N SER A 236 9.15 1.23 8.16
CA SER A 236 10.30 1.08 9.06
C SER A 236 10.20 1.82 10.38
N GLN A 237 9.17 2.65 10.56
CA GLN A 237 8.94 3.34 11.81
C GLN A 237 8.40 2.36 12.87
N PRO A 238 8.60 2.65 14.17
CA PRO A 238 7.98 1.87 15.23
C PRO A 238 6.46 2.08 15.21
N LEU A 239 5.71 1.00 15.40
CA LEU A 239 4.25 0.99 15.37
C LEU A 239 3.70 0.28 16.59
N VAL A 240 2.66 0.85 17.18
CA VAL A 240 1.85 0.22 18.22
C VAL A 240 0.40 0.19 17.75
N MET A 241 -0.25 -0.97 17.88
CA MET A 241 -1.62 -1.17 17.43
C MET A 241 -2.49 -1.63 18.59
N PHE A 242 -3.66 -1.00 18.68
CA PHE A 242 -4.63 -1.21 19.73
C PHE A 242 -5.91 -1.75 19.13
N LEU A 243 -6.56 -2.68 19.83
CA LEU A 243 -7.93 -3.10 19.60
C LEU A 243 -8.73 -2.72 20.85
N ARG A 244 -9.69 -1.78 20.73
CA ARG A 244 -10.49 -1.29 21.87
C ARG A 244 -9.61 -0.90 23.07
N ASP A 245 -8.62 -0.03 22.81
CA ASP A 245 -7.64 0.48 23.78
C ASP A 245 -6.65 -0.54 24.38
N LYS A 246 -6.75 -1.83 24.00
CA LYS A 246 -5.77 -2.85 24.39
C LYS A 246 -4.70 -2.98 23.32
N GLU A 247 -3.42 -2.86 23.70
CA GLU A 247 -2.30 -3.16 22.81
C GLU A 247 -2.36 -4.64 22.37
N VAL A 248 -2.32 -4.86 21.06
CA VAL A 248 -2.38 -6.19 20.44
C VAL A 248 -1.22 -6.47 19.50
N PHE A 249 -0.46 -5.45 19.10
CA PHE A 249 0.71 -5.58 18.25
C PHE A 249 1.67 -4.41 18.48
N HIS A 250 2.96 -4.71 18.52
CA HIS A 250 4.02 -3.72 18.63
C HIS A 250 5.22 -4.19 17.83
N VAL A 251 5.74 -3.30 16.98
CA VAL A 251 7.01 -3.49 16.28
C VAL A 251 7.93 -2.31 16.49
N GLU A 252 9.20 -2.63 16.74
CA GLU A 252 10.26 -1.64 16.89
C GLU A 252 10.70 -1.05 15.55
N LYS A 253 11.49 0.03 15.60
CA LYS A 253 12.06 0.68 14.41
C LYS A 253 12.94 -0.28 13.61
N TYR A 254 12.67 -0.47 12.32
CA TYR A 254 13.37 -1.47 11.50
C TYR A 254 14.89 -1.21 11.36
N TRP A 255 15.28 -0.02 10.94
CA TRP A 255 16.70 0.30 10.67
C TRP A 255 17.59 0.31 11.93
N GLY A 256 16.99 0.42 13.12
CA GLY A 256 17.69 0.44 14.40
C GLY A 256 17.87 -0.94 15.05
N ASN A 257 17.28 -2.00 14.48
CA ASN A 257 17.26 -3.33 15.07
C ASN A 257 17.98 -4.37 14.20
N PRO A 258 18.41 -5.50 14.78
CA PRO A 258 18.84 -6.67 14.01
C PRO A 258 17.75 -7.05 13.02
N ARG A 259 18.15 -7.36 11.80
CA ARG A 259 17.26 -7.68 10.69
C ARG A 259 17.89 -8.69 9.77
N THR A 260 17.08 -9.54 9.18
CA THR A 260 17.49 -10.59 8.25
C THR A 260 16.57 -10.64 7.03
N ARG A 261 17.04 -11.23 5.93
CA ARG A 261 16.18 -11.51 4.76
C ARG A 261 15.07 -12.53 5.06
N HIS A 262 15.08 -13.14 6.25
CA HIS A 262 14.06 -14.09 6.71
C HIS A 262 12.96 -13.47 7.57
N ASP A 263 13.10 -12.19 7.90
CA ASP A 263 12.09 -11.48 8.68
C ASP A 263 10.82 -11.28 7.82
N PRO A 264 9.62 -11.21 8.44
CA PRO A 264 8.35 -11.05 7.72
C PRO A 264 8.18 -9.66 7.09
N TYR A 265 9.14 -8.77 7.27
CA TYR A 265 9.18 -7.44 6.68
C TYR A 265 10.62 -7.08 6.32
N ILE A 266 10.81 -6.46 5.15
CA ILE A 266 12.06 -5.80 4.79
C ILE A 266 11.78 -4.43 4.17
N GLU A 267 12.74 -3.52 4.33
CA GLU A 267 12.87 -2.32 3.52
C GLU A 267 14.29 -2.30 2.91
N GLU A 268 14.37 -1.97 1.62
CA GLU A 268 15.63 -1.78 0.89
C GLU A 268 15.58 -0.51 0.04
N ILE A 269 16.76 0.09 -0.20
CA ILE A 269 16.92 1.11 -1.24
C ILE A 269 17.48 0.40 -2.48
N LEU A 270 16.71 0.45 -3.57
CA LEU A 270 17.07 -0.23 -4.81
C LEU A 270 18.06 0.59 -5.65
N GLU A 271 17.69 1.84 -5.92
CA GLU A 271 18.41 2.72 -6.84
C GLU A 271 18.00 4.18 -6.64
N THR A 272 18.46 5.07 -7.52
CA THR A 272 18.07 6.48 -7.55
C THR A 272 17.31 6.76 -8.83
N TYR A 273 16.11 7.29 -8.73
CA TYR A 273 15.28 7.69 -9.86
C TYR A 273 15.90 8.88 -10.58
N THR A 274 16.04 8.80 -11.91
CA THR A 274 16.53 9.89 -12.75
C THR A 274 15.53 10.22 -13.85
N ASP A 275 15.42 11.50 -14.23
CA ASP A 275 14.45 11.93 -15.25
C ASP A 275 14.80 11.40 -16.66
N ASN A 276 16.06 10.98 -16.85
CA ASN A 276 16.57 10.39 -18.09
C ASN A 276 16.68 8.86 -18.02
N ASP A 277 15.86 8.22 -17.18
CA ASP A 277 15.92 6.76 -17.03
C ASP A 277 15.70 6.07 -18.39
N PRO A 278 16.59 5.16 -18.81
CA PRO A 278 16.50 4.51 -20.12
C PRO A 278 15.21 3.68 -20.29
N ARG A 279 14.55 3.25 -19.20
CA ARG A 279 13.25 2.57 -19.26
C ARG A 279 12.11 3.47 -19.73
N LEU A 280 12.28 4.78 -19.60
CA LEU A 280 11.28 5.80 -19.94
C LEU A 280 11.51 6.43 -21.31
N GLN A 281 12.51 5.96 -22.06
CA GLN A 281 12.76 6.43 -23.42
C GLN A 281 11.94 5.58 -24.40
N ASP A 282 11.27 6.25 -25.34
CA ASP A 282 10.58 5.55 -26.43
C ASP A 282 11.56 4.59 -27.11
N PRO A 283 11.16 3.34 -27.41
CA PRO A 283 12.00 2.43 -28.17
C PRO A 283 12.38 3.13 -29.48
N PRO A 284 13.64 3.01 -29.94
CA PRO A 284 14.05 3.65 -31.19
C PRO A 284 13.10 3.20 -32.30
N ILE A 285 12.47 4.17 -32.97
CA ILE A 285 11.63 3.94 -34.14
C ILE A 285 12.48 3.14 -35.14
N LYS A 286 12.10 1.88 -35.38
CA LYS A 286 12.73 1.02 -36.38
C LYS A 286 12.19 1.32 -37.77
#